data_AF-A0ABC8RSH8-F1
#
_entry.id   AF-A0ABC8RSH8-F1
#
_cell.length_a   1.000
_cell.length_b   1.000
_cell.length_c   1.000
_cell.angle_alpha   90.00
_cell.angle_beta   90.00
_cell.angle_gamma   90.00
#
_symmetry.space_group_name_H-M   'P 1'
#
loop_
_entity.id
_entity.type
_entity.pdbx_description
1 polymer ?
#
loop_
_entity_poly.entity_id
_entity_poly.type
_entity_poly.pdbx_seq_one_letter_code
_entity_poly.pdbx_strand_id
1 'polypeptide(L)'
;MPEELGRIVGLECQPLITELGCIVRKHAPLQVTKWAKIDKADRESLLQMAKSHPVGENEAPVCEEEICSEVLGHKSGYIRGRGHGPKPNRSLSKHHDKSKLEVANKRANELEEKLNAQQKDMEVIKATQKVTNEILQALMEQMQGVTQNATNEILQALMKQMQDERHMSANAIALAPDPLS
;
A
#
# COMPACT_ATOMS: atom_id res chain seq x y z
N MET A 1 -17.85 35.94 -0.87
CA MET A 1 -19.30 35.92 -1.17
C MET A 1 -19.50 36.68 -2.47
N PRO A 2 -19.80 36.03 -3.61
CA PRO A 2 -20.19 36.75 -4.82
C PRO A 2 -21.57 37.37 -4.60
N GLU A 3 -21.66 38.70 -4.66
CA GLU A 3 -22.86 39.49 -4.29
C GLU A 3 -24.04 39.30 -5.27
N GLU A 4 -23.82 38.73 -6.45
CA GLU A 4 -24.81 38.68 -7.53
C GLU A 4 -25.89 37.60 -7.39
N LEU A 5 -25.67 36.54 -6.59
CA LEU A 5 -26.60 35.41 -6.54
C LEU A 5 -27.48 35.37 -5.28
N GLY A 6 -27.17 36.17 -4.26
CA GLY A 6 -27.89 36.16 -2.98
C GLY A 6 -27.89 34.80 -2.25
N ARG A 7 -27.12 33.82 -2.75
CA ARG A 7 -27.00 32.47 -2.21
C ARG A 7 -25.61 31.92 -2.52
N ILE A 8 -25.09 31.09 -1.63
CA ILE A 8 -23.79 30.44 -1.79
C ILE A 8 -23.98 29.25 -2.75
N VAL A 9 -23.29 29.23 -3.90
CA VAL A 9 -23.35 28.15 -4.88
C VAL A 9 -21.92 27.75 -5.29
N GLY A 10 -21.58 26.47 -5.23
CA GLY A 10 -20.23 25.93 -5.44
C GLY A 10 -19.99 24.59 -4.70
N LEU A 11 -18.97 23.81 -5.07
CA LEU A 11 -18.63 22.52 -4.44
C LEU A 11 -18.35 22.64 -2.93
N GLU A 12 -17.76 23.76 -2.50
CA GLU A 12 -17.47 24.08 -1.09
C GLU A 12 -18.69 24.55 -0.29
N CYS A 13 -19.90 24.55 -0.88
CA CYS A 13 -21.11 25.01 -0.18
C CYS A 13 -21.72 23.94 0.73
N GLN A 14 -21.41 22.66 0.49
CA GLN A 14 -21.98 21.56 1.25
C GLN A 14 -21.58 21.59 2.73
N PRO A 15 -20.29 21.80 3.10
CA PRO A 15 -19.88 21.94 4.49
C PRO A 15 -20.55 23.14 5.18
N LEU A 16 -20.68 24.27 4.46
CA LEU A 16 -21.33 25.47 4.97
C LEU A 16 -22.83 25.25 5.24
N ILE A 17 -23.53 24.51 4.37
CA ILE A 17 -24.95 24.17 4.55
C ILE A 17 -25.15 23.25 5.76
N THR A 18 -24.27 22.25 5.93
CA THR A 18 -24.36 21.29 7.04
C THR A 18 -24.14 21.98 8.38
N GLU A 19 -23.08 22.78 8.50
CA GLU A 19 -22.76 23.51 9.74
C GLU A 19 -23.82 24.54 10.11
N LEU A 20 -24.27 25.35 9.15
CA LEU A 20 -25.38 26.29 9.38
C LEU A 20 -26.63 25.53 9.85
N GLY A 21 -26.94 24.38 9.24
CA GLY A 21 -28.04 23.53 9.66
C GLY A 21 -27.89 23.04 11.10
N CYS A 22 -26.69 22.64 11.51
CA CYS A 22 -26.40 22.18 12.86
C CYS A 22 -26.53 23.30 13.90
N ILE A 23 -25.99 24.49 13.60
CA ILE A 23 -26.09 25.66 14.48
C ILE A 23 -27.55 26.06 14.67
N VAL A 24 -28.31 26.18 13.57
CA VAL A 24 -29.74 26.52 13.61
C VAL A 24 -30.54 25.46 14.37
N ARG A 25 -30.33 24.16 14.13
CA ARG A 25 -31.08 23.11 14.84
C ARG A 25 -30.81 23.07 16.35
N LYS A 26 -29.58 23.40 16.78
CA LYS A 26 -29.19 23.35 18.19
C LYS A 26 -29.56 24.62 18.96
N HIS A 27 -29.45 25.78 18.34
CA HIS A 27 -29.50 27.06 19.04
C HIS A 27 -30.66 27.96 18.60
N ALA A 28 -31.38 27.62 17.53
CA ALA A 28 -32.50 28.46 17.13
C ALA A 28 -33.64 28.36 18.15
N PRO A 29 -34.30 29.49 18.45
CA PRO A 29 -35.48 29.47 19.30
C PRO A 29 -36.61 28.72 18.59
N LEU A 30 -36.86 27.48 19.00
CA LEU A 30 -37.88 26.62 18.40
C LEU A 30 -39.32 27.04 18.77
N GLN A 31 -39.48 27.83 19.84
CA GLN A 31 -40.76 28.28 20.37
C GLN A 31 -41.21 29.61 19.77
N VAL A 32 -41.13 29.74 18.45
CA VAL A 32 -41.46 30.98 17.73
C VAL A 32 -42.74 30.79 16.94
N THR A 33 -43.69 31.72 17.09
CA THR A 33 -44.97 31.65 16.38
C THR A 33 -44.80 31.82 14.88
N LYS A 34 -43.84 32.65 14.46
CA LYS A 34 -43.42 32.86 13.07
C LYS A 34 -41.93 33.21 13.03
N TRP A 35 -41.17 32.56 12.15
CA TRP A 35 -39.73 32.83 11.95
C TRP A 35 -39.42 34.29 11.59
N ALA A 36 -40.33 34.97 10.89
CA ALA A 36 -40.19 36.40 10.58
C ALA A 36 -40.25 37.31 11.82
N LYS A 37 -40.77 36.82 12.95
CA LYS A 37 -40.97 37.57 14.19
C LYS A 37 -39.95 37.24 15.28
N ILE A 38 -38.89 36.51 14.95
CA ILE A 38 -37.80 36.22 15.89
C ILE A 38 -37.19 37.54 16.37
N ASP A 39 -36.74 37.58 17.62
CA ASP A 39 -36.10 38.77 18.15
C ASP A 39 -34.77 39.06 17.41
N LYS A 40 -34.40 40.34 17.34
CA LYS A 40 -33.16 40.72 16.66
C LYS A 40 -31.93 40.14 17.36
N ALA A 41 -31.93 40.03 18.69
CA ALA A 41 -30.82 39.47 19.44
C ALA A 41 -30.60 37.99 19.11
N ASP A 42 -31.67 37.20 19.03
CA ASP A 42 -31.59 35.78 18.68
C ASP A 42 -31.06 35.56 17.26
N ARG A 43 -31.50 36.40 16.30
CA ARG A 43 -30.97 36.37 14.93
C ARG A 43 -29.49 36.70 14.89
N GLU A 44 -29.07 37.72 15.64
CA GLU A 44 -27.69 38.17 15.67
C GLU A 44 -26.77 37.14 16.34
N SER A 45 -27.24 36.49 17.41
CA SER A 45 -26.53 35.40 18.07
C SER A 45 -26.28 34.21 17.13
N LEU A 46 -27.30 33.76 16.38
CA LEU A 46 -27.16 32.69 15.39
C LEU A 46 -26.17 33.06 14.27
N LEU A 47 -26.23 34.30 13.79
CA LEU A 47 -25.30 34.81 12.77
C LEU A 47 -23.87 34.89 13.30
N GLN A 48 -23.67 35.22 14.58
CA GLN A 48 -22.35 35.27 15.19
C GLN A 48 -21.76 33.86 15.33
N MET A 49 -22.54 32.89 15.78
CA MET A 49 -22.10 31.48 15.88
C MET A 49 -21.73 30.90 14.50
N ALA A 50 -22.51 31.23 13.48
CA ALA A 50 -22.24 30.84 12.10
C ALA A 50 -20.94 31.44 11.53
N LYS A 51 -20.54 32.63 12.00
CA LYS A 51 -19.29 33.28 11.59
C LYS A 51 -18.07 32.78 12.37
N SER A 52 -18.26 32.29 13.60
CA SER A 52 -17.16 31.88 14.48
C SER A 52 -16.72 30.42 14.32
N HIS A 53 -17.46 29.60 13.58
CA HIS A 53 -17.10 28.22 13.26
C HIS A 53 -16.62 28.13 11.81
N PRO A 54 -15.31 28.31 11.53
CA PRO A 54 -14.77 27.94 10.23
C PRO A 54 -14.73 26.41 10.12
N VAL A 55 -15.34 25.90 9.04
CA VAL A 55 -15.19 24.58 8.39
C VAL A 55 -14.26 23.61 9.14
N GLY A 56 -14.83 22.59 9.79
CA GLY A 56 -14.06 21.46 10.27
C GLY A 56 -13.53 20.65 9.08
N GLU A 57 -12.22 20.77 8.81
CA GLU A 57 -11.55 20.22 7.62
C GLU A 57 -11.41 18.69 7.55
N ASN A 58 -11.97 17.88 8.45
CA ASN A 58 -11.54 16.49 8.57
C ASN A 58 -12.55 15.39 8.22
N GLU A 59 -13.76 15.72 7.79
CA GLU A 59 -14.68 14.70 7.29
C GLU A 59 -15.31 15.14 5.97
N ALA A 60 -15.09 14.36 4.92
CA ALA A 60 -15.74 14.58 3.64
C ALA A 60 -17.26 14.60 3.87
N PRO A 61 -18.00 15.55 3.26
CA PRO A 61 -19.43 15.66 3.49
C PRO A 61 -20.12 14.36 3.07
N VAL A 62 -20.64 13.64 4.07
CA VAL A 62 -21.41 12.41 3.88
C VAL A 62 -22.64 12.74 3.05
N CYS A 63 -22.86 11.98 1.98
CA CYS A 63 -23.95 12.22 1.05
C CYS A 63 -25.31 12.04 1.76
N GLU A 64 -26.32 12.82 1.40
CA GLU A 64 -27.69 12.70 1.93
C GLU A 64 -28.23 11.26 1.80
N GLU A 65 -27.85 10.56 0.73
CA GLU A 65 -28.22 9.16 0.48
C GLU A 65 -27.60 8.20 1.51
N GLU A 66 -26.38 8.48 1.95
CA GLU A 66 -25.65 7.69 2.94
C GLU A 66 -26.22 7.92 4.34
N ILE A 67 -26.51 9.18 4.70
CA ILE A 67 -27.22 9.54 5.94
C ILE A 67 -28.61 8.88 5.98
N CYS A 68 -29.36 8.96 4.88
CA CYS A 68 -30.68 8.35 4.79
C CYS A 68 -30.61 6.82 4.91
N SER A 69 -29.57 6.19 4.35
CA SER A 69 -29.40 4.74 4.39
C SER A 69 -28.96 4.23 5.76
N GLU A 70 -28.19 5.03 6.51
CA GLU A 70 -27.80 4.74 7.89
C GLU A 70 -28.97 4.93 8.87
N VAL A 71 -29.70 6.04 8.76
CA VAL A 71 -30.78 6.39 9.70
C VAL A 71 -32.08 5.63 9.41
N LEU A 72 -32.45 5.51 8.14
CA LEU A 72 -33.74 4.92 7.73
C LEU A 72 -33.60 3.50 7.17
N GLY A 73 -32.37 2.99 7.07
CA GLY A 73 -32.06 1.78 6.32
C GLY A 73 -32.04 2.02 4.81
N HIS A 74 -31.40 1.11 4.07
CA HIS A 74 -31.40 1.16 2.61
C HIS A 74 -32.83 0.98 2.08
N LYS A 75 -33.33 1.95 1.30
CA LYS A 75 -34.70 1.92 0.76
C LYS A 75 -34.90 0.69 -0.13
N SER A 76 -35.64 -0.31 0.34
CA SER A 76 -36.15 -1.37 -0.53
C SER A 76 -37.30 -0.80 -1.37
N GLY A 77 -37.19 -0.86 -2.70
CA GLY A 77 -38.17 -0.32 -3.61
C GLY A 77 -39.46 -1.13 -3.63
N TYR A 78 -40.39 -0.85 -2.71
CA TYR A 78 -41.83 -1.16 -2.78
C TYR A 78 -42.53 -0.57 -1.54
N ILE A 79 -43.48 0.36 -1.71
CA ILE A 79 -44.32 0.85 -0.61
C ILE A 79 -45.68 0.15 -0.71
N ARG A 80 -45.93 -0.80 0.19
CA ARG A 80 -47.17 -1.58 0.20
C ARG A 80 -48.39 -0.64 0.38
N GLY A 81 -49.34 -0.73 -0.54
CA GLY A 81 -50.59 0.05 -0.53
C GLY A 81 -50.56 1.41 -1.27
N ARG A 82 -49.42 1.82 -1.86
CA ARG A 82 -49.29 3.10 -2.59
C ARG A 82 -48.99 2.95 -4.09
N GLY A 83 -49.11 1.74 -4.64
CA GLY A 83 -48.78 1.46 -6.05
C GLY A 83 -47.28 1.52 -6.35
N HIS A 84 -46.91 1.36 -7.63
CA HIS A 84 -45.54 1.62 -8.07
C HIS A 84 -45.34 3.14 -8.08
N GLY A 85 -44.53 3.67 -7.17
CA GLY A 85 -44.10 5.07 -7.22
C GLY A 85 -43.41 5.39 -8.55
N PRO A 86 -43.25 6.67 -8.91
CA PRO A 86 -42.57 7.08 -10.13
C PRO A 86 -41.26 6.31 -10.26
N LYS A 87 -41.12 5.55 -11.34
CA LYS A 87 -39.91 4.75 -11.60
C LYS A 87 -38.73 5.72 -11.50
N PRO A 88 -37.75 5.50 -10.61
CA PRO A 88 -36.64 6.43 -10.45
C PRO A 88 -36.04 6.66 -11.83
N ASN A 89 -35.88 7.93 -12.20
CA ASN A 89 -35.44 8.32 -13.52
C ASN A 89 -33.99 7.83 -13.66
N ARG A 90 -33.80 6.60 -14.18
CA ARG A 90 -32.50 5.92 -14.35
C ARG A 90 -31.56 6.65 -15.33
N SER A 91 -31.82 7.91 -15.65
CA SER A 91 -31.08 8.68 -16.65
C SER A 91 -29.95 9.52 -16.05
N LEU A 92 -30.00 9.88 -14.77
CA LEU A 92 -28.94 10.67 -14.13
C LEU A 92 -27.84 9.83 -13.45
N SER A 93 -28.16 8.62 -12.96
CA SER A 93 -27.13 7.73 -12.39
C SER A 93 -26.16 7.21 -13.45
N LYS A 94 -26.64 6.94 -14.68
CA LYS A 94 -25.81 6.37 -15.76
C LYS A 94 -24.57 7.20 -16.08
N HIS A 95 -24.63 8.53 -16.00
CA HIS A 95 -23.49 9.37 -16.35
C HIS A 95 -22.43 9.40 -15.23
N HIS A 96 -22.88 9.44 -13.98
CA HIS A 96 -22.01 9.38 -12.81
C HIS A 96 -21.40 7.97 -12.63
N ASP A 97 -22.20 6.93 -12.82
CA ASP A 97 -21.74 5.53 -12.79
C ASP A 97 -20.76 5.25 -13.94
N LYS A 98 -20.99 5.82 -15.13
CA LYS A 98 -20.06 5.71 -16.27
C LYS A 98 -18.73 6.41 -15.99
N SER A 99 -18.76 7.63 -15.43
CA SER A 99 -17.53 8.35 -15.07
C SER A 99 -16.73 7.61 -14.00
N LYS A 100 -17.39 7.09 -12.96
CA LYS A 100 -16.75 6.25 -11.94
C LYS A 100 -16.19 4.96 -12.51
N LEU A 101 -16.93 4.29 -13.39
CA LEU A 101 -16.50 3.07 -14.08
C LEU A 101 -15.29 3.33 -14.99
N GLU A 102 -15.26 4.46 -15.69
CA GLU A 102 -14.13 4.84 -16.55
C GLU A 102 -12.86 5.10 -15.75
N VAL A 103 -12.97 5.81 -14.61
CA VAL A 103 -11.85 6.05 -13.69
C VAL A 103 -11.37 4.72 -13.08
N ALA A 104 -12.29 3.85 -12.66
CA ALA A 104 -11.94 2.55 -12.12
C ALA A 104 -11.23 1.65 -13.16
N ASN A 105 -11.71 1.64 -14.40
CA ASN A 105 -11.08 0.88 -15.48
C ASN A 105 -9.69 1.41 -15.84
N LYS A 106 -9.49 2.74 -15.90
CA LYS A 106 -8.15 3.32 -16.10
C LYS A 106 -7.18 2.89 -15.01
N ARG A 107 -7.62 2.99 -13.75
CA ARG A 107 -6.80 2.55 -12.60
C ARG A 107 -6.50 1.05 -12.65
N ALA A 108 -7.46 0.22 -13.04
CA ALA A 108 -7.26 -1.22 -13.19
C ALA A 108 -6.19 -1.52 -14.25
N ASN A 109 -6.28 -0.88 -15.42
CA ASN A 109 -5.29 -1.05 -16.49
C ASN A 109 -3.89 -0.58 -16.07
N GLU A 110 -3.77 0.58 -15.42
CA GLU A 110 -2.49 1.08 -14.90
C GLU A 110 -1.86 0.13 -13.87
N LEU A 111 -2.69 -0.50 -13.03
CA LEU A 111 -2.22 -1.49 -12.07
C LEU A 111 -1.78 -2.78 -12.76
N GLU A 112 -2.49 -3.21 -13.79
CA GLU A 112 -2.12 -4.40 -14.58
C GLU A 112 -0.80 -4.19 -15.34
N GLU A 113 -0.59 -3.00 -15.93
CA GLU A 113 0.68 -2.64 -16.55
C GLU A 113 1.84 -2.63 -15.56
N LYS A 114 1.64 -2.04 -14.37
CA LYS A 114 2.65 -2.02 -13.29
C LYS A 114 2.97 -3.44 -12.81
N LEU A 115 1.96 -4.28 -12.62
CA LEU A 115 2.13 -5.67 -12.23
C LEU A 115 2.95 -6.44 -13.26
N ASN A 116 2.63 -6.27 -14.55
CA ASN A 116 3.35 -6.92 -15.64
C ASN A 116 4.81 -6.44 -15.74
N ALA A 117 5.06 -5.14 -15.54
CA ALA A 117 6.42 -4.61 -15.47
C ALA A 117 7.20 -5.22 -14.29
N GLN A 118 6.62 -5.23 -13.09
CA GLN A 118 7.23 -5.84 -11.91
C GLN A 118 7.51 -7.33 -12.09
N GLN A 119 6.63 -8.06 -12.78
CA GLN A 119 6.83 -9.48 -13.05
C GLN A 119 8.05 -9.72 -13.95
N LYS A 120 8.23 -8.90 -14.99
CA LYS A 120 9.41 -8.97 -15.88
C LYS A 120 10.69 -8.65 -15.12
N ASP A 121 10.68 -7.62 -14.27
CA ASP A 121 11.82 -7.27 -13.43
C ASP A 121 12.19 -8.43 -12.48
N MET A 122 11.18 -9.09 -11.89
CA MET A 122 11.36 -10.27 -11.04
C MET A 122 12.04 -11.41 -11.80
N GLU A 123 11.63 -11.66 -13.04
CA GLU A 123 12.22 -12.70 -13.89
C GLU A 123 13.69 -12.43 -14.22
N VAL A 124 14.03 -11.17 -14.53
CA VAL A 124 15.43 -10.76 -14.78
C VAL A 124 16.28 -10.91 -13.52
N ILE A 125 15.77 -10.49 -12.36
CA ILE A 125 16.46 -10.64 -11.07
C ILE A 125 16.70 -12.12 -10.76
N LYS A 126 15.69 -12.96 -10.95
CA LYS A 126 15.79 -14.41 -10.70
C LYS A 126 16.80 -15.09 -11.64
N ALA A 127 16.82 -14.70 -12.92
CA ALA A 127 17.79 -15.21 -13.88
C ALA A 127 19.22 -14.79 -13.51
N THR A 128 19.41 -13.53 -13.12
CA THR A 128 20.71 -13.01 -12.68
C THR A 128 21.18 -13.72 -11.41
N GLN A 129 20.29 -13.90 -10.43
CA GLN A 129 20.59 -14.65 -9.20
C GLN A 129 21.00 -16.09 -9.47
N LYS A 130 20.35 -16.75 -10.42
CA LYS A 130 20.71 -18.11 -10.83
C LYS A 130 22.14 -18.15 -11.36
N VAL A 131 22.49 -17.25 -12.27
CA VAL A 131 23.85 -17.16 -12.82
C VAL A 131 24.88 -16.84 -11.74
N THR A 132 24.59 -15.90 -10.83
CA THR A 132 25.52 -15.60 -9.73
C THR A 132 25.73 -16.80 -8.81
N ASN A 133 24.69 -17.58 -8.53
CA ASN A 133 24.82 -18.78 -7.71
C ASN A 133 25.65 -19.86 -8.42
N GLU A 134 25.46 -20.06 -9.72
CA GLU A 134 26.27 -20.99 -10.53
C GLU A 134 27.75 -20.56 -10.52
N ILE A 135 28.04 -19.27 -10.68
CA ILE A 135 29.42 -18.75 -10.63
C ILE A 135 30.03 -18.95 -9.24
N LEU A 136 29.29 -18.64 -8.17
CA LEU A 136 29.76 -18.83 -6.80
C LEU A 136 30.07 -20.30 -6.51
N GLN A 137 29.21 -21.21 -6.97
CA GLN A 137 29.44 -22.64 -6.80
C GLN A 137 30.69 -23.12 -7.57
N ALA A 138 30.84 -22.72 -8.83
CA ALA A 138 32.02 -23.07 -9.63
C ALA A 138 33.32 -22.56 -9.00
N LEU A 139 33.29 -21.34 -8.43
CA LEU A 139 34.45 -20.77 -7.72
C LEU A 139 34.80 -21.58 -6.46
N MET A 140 33.80 -22.02 -5.69
CA MET A 140 34.01 -22.86 -4.51
C MET A 140 34.62 -24.22 -4.90
N GLU A 141 34.15 -24.84 -5.97
CA GLU A 141 34.70 -26.12 -6.48
C GLU A 141 36.16 -25.96 -6.94
N GLN A 142 36.49 -24.87 -7.64
CA GLN A 142 37.87 -24.58 -8.03
C GLN A 142 38.79 -24.40 -6.82
N MET A 143 38.37 -23.63 -5.81
CA MET A 143 39.18 -23.45 -4.60
C MET A 143 39.39 -24.76 -3.84
N GLN A 144 38.36 -25.62 -3.76
CA GLN A 144 38.52 -26.94 -3.15
C GLN A 144 39.54 -27.80 -3.91
N GLY A 145 39.50 -27.82 -5.25
CA GLY A 145 40.45 -28.56 -6.06
C GLY A 145 41.90 -28.09 -5.89
N VAL A 146 42.14 -26.77 -5.89
CA VAL A 146 43.47 -26.20 -5.63
C VAL A 146 43.98 -26.57 -4.24
N THR A 147 43.11 -26.50 -3.22
CA THR A 147 43.47 -26.83 -1.83
C THR A 147 43.78 -28.33 -1.67
N GLN A 148 43.00 -29.20 -2.32
CA GLN A 148 43.25 -30.64 -2.31
C GLN A 148 44.54 -31.00 -3.04
N ASN A 149 44.83 -30.38 -4.18
CA ASN A 149 46.08 -30.62 -4.89
C ASN A 149 47.29 -30.17 -4.07
N ALA A 150 47.25 -28.97 -3.49
CA ALA A 150 48.34 -28.48 -2.64
C ALA A 150 48.58 -29.39 -1.42
N THR A 151 47.51 -29.84 -0.75
CA THR A 151 47.64 -30.76 0.40
C THR A 151 48.18 -32.14 -0.02
N ASN A 152 47.76 -32.65 -1.17
CA ASN A 152 48.28 -33.90 -1.73
C ASN A 152 49.76 -33.79 -2.10
N GLU A 153 50.20 -32.69 -2.71
CA GLU A 153 51.61 -32.44 -3.02
C GLU A 153 52.47 -32.40 -1.75
N ILE A 154 52.00 -31.70 -0.72
CA ILE A 154 52.68 -31.65 0.59
C ILE A 154 52.77 -33.06 1.22
N LEU A 155 51.69 -33.83 1.20
CA LEU A 155 51.69 -35.20 1.73
C LEU A 155 52.64 -36.12 0.95
N GLN A 156 52.70 -36.01 -0.37
CA GLN A 156 53.63 -36.77 -1.20
C GLN A 156 55.09 -36.40 -0.91
N ALA A 157 55.40 -35.11 -0.77
CA ALA A 157 56.74 -34.64 -0.42
C ALA A 157 57.20 -35.19 0.95
N LEU A 158 56.31 -35.15 1.96
CA LEU A 158 56.57 -35.73 3.28
C LEU A 158 56.79 -37.24 3.23
N MET A 159 55.95 -37.98 2.48
CA MET A 159 56.12 -39.43 2.33
C MET A 159 57.46 -39.78 1.67
N LYS A 160 57.88 -39.03 0.65
CA LYS A 160 59.16 -39.23 -0.02
C LYS A 160 60.35 -38.94 0.90
N GLN A 161 60.29 -37.85 1.66
CA GLN A 161 61.35 -37.53 2.63
C GLN A 161 61.53 -38.65 3.66
N MET A 162 60.43 -39.21 4.18
CA MET A 162 60.50 -40.35 5.11
C MET A 162 61.11 -41.61 4.47
N GLN A 163 60.82 -41.87 3.19
CA GLN A 163 61.42 -42.98 2.46
C GLN A 163 62.93 -42.78 2.27
N ASP A 164 63.34 -41.58 1.87
CA ASP A 164 64.75 -41.22 1.68
C ASP A 164 65.54 -41.34 3.00
N GLU A 165 64.98 -40.86 4.12
CA GLU A 165 65.57 -41.02 5.46
C GLU A 165 65.73 -42.49 5.87
N ARG A 166 64.72 -43.34 5.59
CA ARG A 166 64.81 -44.79 5.84
C ARG A 166 65.89 -45.46 4.97
N HIS A 167 65.99 -45.09 3.70
CA HIS A 167 67.02 -45.63 2.80
C HIS A 167 68.43 -45.22 3.26
N MET A 168 68.63 -43.97 3.70
CA MET A 168 69.90 -43.49 4.25
C MET A 168 70.28 -44.21 5.55
N SER A 169 69.31 -44.46 6.44
CA SER A 169 69.53 -45.21 7.68
C SER A 169 69.86 -46.69 7.43
N ALA A 170 69.18 -47.34 6.49
CA ALA A 170 69.46 -48.73 6.12
C ALA A 170 70.87 -48.91 5.52
N ASN A 171 71.31 -47.97 4.69
CA ASN A 171 72.66 -47.99 4.12
C ASN A 171 73.76 -47.75 5.17
N ALA A 172 73.50 -46.90 6.18
CA ALA A 172 74.44 -46.65 7.26
C ALA A 172 74.66 -47.89 8.15
N ILE A 173 73.63 -48.73 8.32
CA ILE A 173 73.73 -50.00 9.05
C ILE A 173 74.52 -51.04 8.24
N ALA A 174 74.36 -51.08 6.91
CA ALA A 174 75.08 -52.00 6.03
C ALA A 174 76.59 -51.68 5.88
N LEU A 175 77.01 -50.45 6.21
CA LEU A 175 78.41 -50.01 6.19
C LEU A 175 79.13 -50.16 7.55
N ALA A 176 78.45 -50.66 8.57
CA ALA A 176 79.10 -50.94 9.86
C ALA A 176 80.08 -52.12 9.67
N PRO A 177 81.37 -51.97 10.02
CA PRO A 177 82.33 -53.07 9.90
C PRO A 177 81.92 -54.22 10.82
N ASP A 178 82.04 -55.45 10.32
CA ASP A 178 81.77 -56.68 11.08
C ASP A 178 82.50 -56.62 12.44
N PRO A 179 81.81 -56.81 13.58
CA PRO A 179 82.40 -56.61 14.89
C PRO A 179 83.36 -57.74 15.33
N LEU A 180 83.82 -58.59 14.41
CA LEU A 180 84.75 -59.69 14.69
C LEU A 180 85.75 -59.86 13.55
N SER A 181 86.87 -59.14 13.62
CA SER A 181 88.15 -59.49 12.99
C SER A 181 89.28 -59.10 13.91
#